data_AF-A0A0N9HUB3-F1
#
_entry.id   AF-A0A0N9HUB3-F1
#
_cell.length_a   1.000
_cell.length_b   1.000
_cell.length_c   1.000
_cell.angle_alpha   90.00
_cell.angle_beta   90.00
_cell.angle_gamma   90.00
#
_symmetry.space_group_name_H-M   'P 1'
#
loop_
_entity.id
_entity.type
_entity.pdbx_description
1 polymer ?
#
loop_
_entity_poly.entity_id
_entity_poly.type
_entity_poly.pdbx_seq_one_letter_code
_entity_poly.pdbx_strand_id
1 'polypeptide(L)'
;MPPGRGAQLATVEVLVKKDFEYDGRLCTLRRTSSVIAETGVRRIDLLKIDLQRAELDVLRGIDPVRWPLIRQVAMGVHGEAGLPMAGRVDTVRALLSGQGFDVQVTEPKMLAGNGRFMVQAVRPGYSDDPRPVVAAHGNAEPLDAAAITGLAERLPAGSVPDVEIMSNLD
;
A
#
# COMPACT_ATOMS: atom_id res chain seq x y z
N MET A 1 10.40 -3.47 28.58
CA MET A 1 9.31 -4.18 27.89
C MET A 1 8.03 -3.91 28.68
N PRO A 2 6.93 -3.48 28.04
CA PRO A 2 5.66 -3.33 28.73
C PRO A 2 5.23 -4.68 29.36
N PRO A 3 4.59 -4.68 30.55
CA PRO A 3 4.04 -5.88 31.15
C PRO A 3 3.10 -6.60 30.16
N GLY A 4 3.13 -7.93 30.12
CA GLY A 4 2.23 -8.73 29.28
C GLY A 4 2.66 -8.94 27.82
N ARG A 5 3.67 -8.21 27.32
CA ARG A 5 4.13 -8.33 25.92
C ARG A 5 4.62 -9.74 25.55
N GLY A 6 5.25 -10.47 26.48
CA GLY A 6 5.71 -11.83 26.23
C GLY A 6 4.57 -12.82 25.99
N ALA A 7 3.51 -12.75 26.81
CA ALA A 7 2.31 -13.57 26.62
C ALA A 7 1.59 -13.23 25.31
N GLN A 8 1.52 -11.94 24.98
CA GLN A 8 0.89 -11.47 23.74
C GLN A 8 1.64 -11.94 22.49
N LEU A 9 2.98 -11.92 22.52
CA LEU A 9 3.82 -12.46 21.43
C LEU A 9 3.65 -13.97 21.28
N ALA A 10 3.56 -14.73 22.39
CA ALA A 10 3.31 -16.16 22.33
C ALA A 10 1.96 -16.48 21.68
N THR A 11 0.90 -15.72 21.98
CA THR A 11 -0.40 -15.86 21.30
C THR A 11 -0.30 -15.55 19.80
N VAL A 12 0.42 -14.49 19.43
CA VAL A 12 0.64 -14.15 18.01
C VAL A 12 1.40 -15.27 17.29
N GLU A 13 2.44 -15.84 17.90
CA GLU A 13 3.19 -16.95 17.30
C GLU A 13 2.32 -18.17 17.04
N VAL A 14 1.39 -18.49 17.94
CA VAL A 14 0.44 -19.59 17.75
C VAL A 14 -0.49 -19.32 16.56
N LEU A 15 -1.02 -18.10 16.44
CA LEU A 15 -1.86 -17.70 15.30
C LEU A 15 -1.09 -17.73 13.98
N VAL A 16 0.12 -17.17 13.97
CA VAL A 16 1.00 -17.19 12.78
C VAL A 16 1.29 -18.62 12.36
N LYS A 17 1.63 -19.52 13.28
CA LYS A 17 1.88 -20.94 12.97
C LYS A 17 0.64 -21.70 12.49
N LYS A 18 -0.54 -21.29 12.91
CA LYS A 18 -1.80 -21.93 12.53
C LYS A 18 -2.22 -21.55 11.11
N ASP A 19 -2.16 -20.26 10.79
CA ASP A 19 -2.79 -19.71 9.58
C ASP A 19 -1.76 -19.33 8.49
N PHE A 20 -0.46 -19.32 8.80
CA PHE A 20 0.59 -18.95 7.86
C PHE A 20 1.69 -20.02 7.79
N GLU A 21 2.08 -20.37 6.57
CA GLU A 21 3.31 -21.10 6.29
C GLU A 21 4.42 -20.10 5.93
N TYR A 22 5.60 -20.27 6.54
CA TYR A 22 6.77 -19.49 6.14
C TYR A 22 7.45 -20.15 4.94
N ASP A 23 7.42 -19.46 3.80
CA ASP A 23 8.17 -19.84 2.61
C ASP A 23 9.23 -18.78 2.28
N GLY A 24 10.50 -19.12 2.52
CA GLY A 24 11.63 -18.24 2.26
C GLY A 24 12.04 -18.30 0.79
N ARG A 25 11.90 -17.18 0.07
CA ARG A 25 12.31 -17.06 -1.33
C ARG A 25 13.47 -16.06 -1.47
N LEU A 26 14.51 -16.47 -2.19
CA LEU A 26 15.58 -15.56 -2.59
C LEU A 26 15.10 -14.71 -3.76
N CYS A 27 15.07 -13.39 -3.57
CA CYS A 27 14.62 -12.43 -4.56
C CYS A 27 15.75 -11.47 -4.92
N THR A 28 15.82 -11.07 -6.19
CA THR A 28 16.75 -10.02 -6.62
C THR A 28 16.18 -8.64 -6.27
N LEU A 29 16.90 -7.87 -5.47
CA LEU A 29 16.55 -6.48 -5.19
C LEU A 29 17.00 -5.58 -6.36
N ARG A 30 16.09 -4.75 -6.86
CA ARG A 30 16.33 -3.86 -8.00
C ARG A 30 15.75 -2.48 -7.74
N ARG A 31 16.37 -1.45 -8.32
CA ARG A 31 15.84 -0.08 -8.26
C ARG A 31 14.59 0.05 -9.12
N THR A 32 13.64 0.88 -8.67
CA THR A 32 12.42 1.20 -9.41
C THR A 32 12.72 1.68 -10.84
N SER A 33 13.72 2.56 -11.02
CA SER A 33 14.10 3.02 -12.35
C SER A 33 14.65 1.94 -13.28
N SER A 34 15.32 0.92 -12.75
CA SER A 34 15.78 -0.21 -13.57
C SER A 34 14.59 -1.00 -14.12
N VAL A 35 13.54 -1.20 -13.31
CA VAL A 35 12.31 -1.86 -13.73
C VAL A 35 11.52 -1.01 -14.74
N ILE A 36 11.42 0.30 -14.51
CA ILE A 36 10.77 1.24 -15.46
C ILE A 36 11.49 1.22 -16.81
N ALA A 37 12.82 1.20 -16.80
CA ALA A 37 13.62 1.18 -18.02
C ALA A 37 13.42 -0.14 -18.80
N GLU A 38 13.46 -1.27 -18.11
CA GLU A 38 13.31 -2.60 -18.72
C GLU A 38 11.92 -2.82 -19.31
N THR A 39 10.87 -2.41 -18.60
CA THR A 39 9.50 -2.61 -19.07
C THR A 39 9.12 -1.68 -20.22
N GLY A 40 9.93 -0.66 -20.52
CA GLY A 40 9.65 0.32 -21.57
C GLY A 40 8.40 1.17 -21.32
N VAL A 41 7.91 1.19 -20.07
CA VAL A 41 6.69 1.91 -19.72
C VAL A 41 6.87 3.41 -19.96
N ARG A 42 6.00 3.98 -20.80
CA ARG A 42 6.07 5.39 -21.20
C ARG A 42 5.23 6.31 -20.31
N ARG A 43 4.38 5.72 -19.47
CA ARG A 43 3.48 6.41 -18.56
C ARG A 43 3.02 5.46 -17.45
N ILE A 44 3.04 5.96 -16.22
CA ILE A 44 2.54 5.26 -15.03
C ILE A 44 1.42 6.12 -14.46
N ASP A 45 0.17 5.71 -14.71
CA ASP A 45 -1.01 6.41 -14.21
C ASP A 45 -1.11 6.36 -12.68
N LEU A 46 -0.70 5.25 -12.07
CA LEU A 46 -0.63 5.07 -10.62
C LEU A 46 0.59 4.23 -10.23
N LEU A 47 1.42 4.77 -9.34
CA LEU A 47 2.46 4.03 -8.63
C LEU A 47 1.97 3.77 -7.19
N LYS A 48 1.54 2.53 -6.93
CA LYS A 48 1.20 2.10 -5.57
C LYS A 48 2.45 1.58 -4.84
N ILE A 49 2.71 2.06 -3.63
CA ILE A 49 3.82 1.59 -2.78
C ILE A 49 3.27 1.21 -1.41
N ASP A 50 3.31 -0.09 -1.10
CA ASP A 50 2.82 -0.61 0.18
C ASP A 50 3.88 -1.57 0.74
N LEU A 51 4.90 -0.99 1.36
CA LEU A 51 5.99 -1.72 1.98
C LEU A 51 6.01 -1.41 3.47
N GLN A 52 6.42 -2.39 4.27
CA GLN A 52 6.65 -2.15 5.69
C GLN A 52 8.01 -1.46 5.86
N ARG A 53 8.01 -0.13 6.05
CA ARG A 53 9.17 0.72 6.42
C ARG A 53 10.23 1.00 5.35
N ALA A 54 10.12 0.43 4.15
CA ALA A 54 11.07 0.61 3.04
C ALA A 54 10.54 1.51 1.90
N GLU A 55 9.50 2.28 2.16
CA GLU A 55 8.76 3.02 1.14
C GLU A 55 9.58 4.17 0.56
N LEU A 56 10.37 4.84 1.40
CA LEU A 56 11.27 5.91 0.97
C LEU A 56 12.38 5.39 0.06
N ASP A 57 12.82 4.14 0.23
CA ASP A 57 13.86 3.54 -0.61
C ASP A 57 13.36 3.30 -2.03
N VAL A 58 12.06 2.99 -2.20
CA VAL A 58 11.41 2.91 -3.52
C VAL A 58 11.45 4.26 -4.23
N LEU A 59 11.09 5.35 -3.52
CA LEU A 59 11.11 6.71 -4.07
C LEU A 59 12.53 7.14 -4.44
N ARG A 60 13.51 6.85 -3.58
CA ARG A 60 14.95 7.12 -3.84
C ARG A 60 15.52 6.27 -4.97
N GLY A 61 14.91 5.13 -5.26
CA GLY A 61 15.22 4.28 -6.41
C GLY A 61 14.73 4.83 -7.75
N ILE A 62 14.05 5.98 -7.78
CA ILE A 62 13.54 6.63 -9.00
C ILE A 62 14.48 7.76 -9.42
N ASP A 63 15.15 7.57 -10.56
CA ASP A 63 15.99 8.55 -11.23
C ASP A 63 15.18 9.78 -11.68
N PRO A 64 15.77 11.00 -11.66
CA PRO A 64 15.13 12.26 -12.06
C PRO A 64 14.34 12.18 -13.38
N VAL A 65 14.91 11.53 -14.40
CA VAL A 65 14.32 11.41 -15.74
C VAL A 65 13.03 10.57 -15.77
N ARG A 66 12.77 9.76 -14.74
CA ARG A 66 11.59 8.88 -14.67
C ARG A 66 10.40 9.51 -13.96
N TRP A 67 10.60 10.53 -13.14
CA TRP A 67 9.51 11.23 -12.44
C TRP A 67 8.42 11.80 -13.35
N PRO A 68 8.71 12.36 -14.54
CA PRO A 68 7.68 12.85 -15.46
C PRO A 68 6.73 11.75 -16.00
N LEU A 69 7.12 10.47 -15.91
CA LEU A 69 6.30 9.35 -16.36
C LEU A 69 5.17 9.03 -15.39
N ILE A 70 5.36 9.31 -14.09
CA ILE A 70 4.44 8.98 -13.01
C ILE A 70 3.43 10.11 -12.84
N ARG A 71 2.14 9.76 -12.78
CA ARG A 71 1.04 10.71 -12.68
C ARG A 71 0.43 10.78 -11.28
N GLN A 72 0.37 9.63 -10.61
CA GLN A 72 -0.10 9.53 -9.24
C GLN A 72 0.76 8.58 -8.44
N VAL A 73 0.87 8.84 -7.14
CA VAL A 73 1.46 7.94 -6.15
C VAL A 73 0.44 7.71 -5.05
N ALA A 74 0.20 6.45 -4.70
CA ALA A 74 -0.55 6.08 -3.50
C ALA A 74 0.33 5.20 -2.63
N MET A 75 0.60 5.60 -1.39
CA MET A 75 1.50 4.85 -0.54
C MET A 75 1.14 4.85 0.94
N GLY A 76 1.26 3.70 1.58
CA GLY A 76 1.21 3.59 3.03
C GLY A 76 2.57 3.93 3.62
N VAL A 77 2.66 4.90 4.52
CA VAL A 77 3.90 5.30 5.18
C VAL A 77 3.82 4.97 6.65
N HIS A 78 4.79 4.17 7.12
CA HIS A 78 4.95 3.89 8.53
C HIS A 78 5.69 5.04 9.23
N GLY A 79 5.04 5.72 10.17
CA GLY A 79 5.61 6.75 11.03
C GLY A 79 5.30 6.47 12.50
N GLU A 80 6.29 6.17 13.33
CA GLU A 80 6.06 5.86 14.74
C GLU A 80 5.98 7.13 15.59
N ALA A 81 4.88 7.33 16.31
CA ALA A 81 4.78 8.39 17.32
C ALA A 81 5.72 8.08 18.50
N GLY A 82 6.58 9.03 18.85
CA GLY A 82 7.49 8.93 20.01
C GLY A 82 8.82 8.19 19.78
N LEU A 83 9.13 7.77 18.55
CA LEU A 83 10.46 7.29 18.14
C LEU A 83 11.08 8.25 17.13
N PRO A 84 12.40 8.17 16.84
CA PRO A 84 13.11 9.10 15.94
C PRO A 84 12.65 9.10 14.46
N MET A 85 11.48 8.52 14.15
CA MET A 85 10.85 8.47 12.84
C MET A 85 9.73 9.51 12.64
N ALA A 86 9.55 10.43 13.59
CA ALA A 86 8.85 11.69 13.34
C ALA A 86 9.59 12.42 12.20
N GLY A 87 8.98 12.48 11.01
CA GLY A 87 9.56 13.14 9.83
C GLY A 87 9.63 12.29 8.55
N ARG A 88 9.31 10.97 8.59
CA ARG A 88 9.25 10.18 7.34
C ARG A 88 8.13 10.66 6.43
N VAL A 89 6.94 10.92 6.97
CA VAL A 89 5.80 11.48 6.23
C VAL A 89 6.19 12.82 5.61
N ASP A 90 6.85 13.70 6.37
CA ASP A 90 7.30 15.00 5.88
C ASP A 90 8.39 14.87 4.80
N THR A 91 9.30 13.92 4.95
CA THR A 91 10.32 13.61 3.94
C THR A 91 9.68 13.13 2.63
N VAL A 92 8.70 12.22 2.73
CA VAL A 92 7.93 11.73 1.57
C VAL A 92 7.16 12.89 0.93
N ARG A 93 6.49 13.72 1.73
CA ARG A 93 5.76 14.90 1.27
C ARG A 93 6.70 15.87 0.54
N ALA A 94 7.82 16.25 1.14
CA ALA A 94 8.79 17.15 0.55
C ALA A 94 9.38 16.61 -0.76
N LEU A 95 9.71 15.31 -0.79
CA LEU A 95 10.21 14.65 -1.99
C LEU A 95 9.17 14.70 -3.12
N LEU A 96 7.94 14.25 -2.86
CA LEU A 96 6.88 14.20 -3.88
C LEU A 96 6.48 15.61 -4.34
N SER A 97 6.35 16.57 -3.42
CA SER A 97 6.11 17.97 -3.80
C SER A 97 7.25 18.54 -4.64
N GLY A 98 8.51 18.23 -4.32
CA GLY A 98 9.67 18.62 -5.13
C GLY A 98 9.68 18.01 -6.54
N GLN A 99 8.95 16.92 -6.76
CA GLN A 99 8.75 16.31 -8.08
C GLN A 99 7.52 16.85 -8.83
N GLY A 100 6.82 17.85 -8.27
CA GLY A 100 5.68 18.54 -8.88
C GLY A 100 4.35 17.82 -8.71
N PHE A 101 4.15 17.16 -7.56
CA PHE A 101 2.87 16.58 -7.16
C PHE A 101 2.18 17.43 -6.08
N ASP A 102 0.86 17.48 -6.13
CA ASP A 102 0.03 17.89 -5.01
C ASP A 102 -0.14 16.71 -4.07
N VAL A 103 0.29 16.86 -2.82
CA VAL A 103 0.39 15.77 -1.86
C VAL A 103 -0.64 15.94 -0.73
N GLN A 104 -1.48 14.93 -0.56
CA GLN A 104 -2.40 14.78 0.56
C GLN A 104 -1.94 13.64 1.47
N VAL A 105 -2.06 13.85 2.77
CA VAL A 105 -1.74 12.85 3.79
C VAL A 105 -2.96 12.67 4.66
N THR A 106 -3.36 11.42 4.87
CA THR A 106 -4.47 11.06 5.75
C THR A 106 -4.03 9.97 6.72
N GLU A 107 -4.65 9.95 7.90
CA GLU A 107 -4.56 8.83 8.82
C GLU A 107 -5.93 8.11 8.76
N PRO A 108 -6.00 6.90 8.19
CA PRO A 108 -7.27 6.18 8.11
C PRO A 108 -7.82 5.94 9.51
N LYS A 109 -9.12 6.21 9.73
CA LYS A 109 -9.76 6.09 11.06
C LYS A 109 -9.53 4.74 11.74
N MET A 110 -9.58 3.65 10.96
CA MET A 110 -9.34 2.28 11.44
C MET A 110 -7.90 2.03 11.91
N LEU A 111 -6.98 2.90 11.54
CA LEU A 111 -5.55 2.82 11.82
C LEU A 111 -5.07 3.98 12.73
N ALA A 112 -5.98 4.81 13.22
CA ALA A 112 -5.62 5.97 14.02
C ALA A 112 -4.78 5.57 15.26
N GLY A 113 -3.67 6.26 15.48
CA GLY A 113 -2.79 6.05 16.63
C GLY A 113 -1.80 4.89 16.49
N ASN A 114 -1.80 4.15 15.36
CA ASN A 114 -0.84 3.07 15.12
C ASN A 114 0.37 3.49 14.27
N GLY A 115 0.44 4.77 13.90
CA GLY A 115 1.56 5.29 13.13
C GLY A 115 1.55 4.89 11.65
N ARG A 116 0.37 4.72 11.05
CA ARG A 116 0.22 4.45 9.62
C ARG A 116 -0.52 5.59 8.93
N PHE A 117 0.13 6.15 7.93
CA PHE A 117 -0.40 7.25 7.14
C PHE A 117 -0.59 6.80 5.70
N MET A 118 -1.66 7.25 5.06
CA MET A 118 -1.84 7.13 3.62
C MET A 118 -1.39 8.44 2.99
N VAL A 119 -0.47 8.34 2.03
CA VAL A 119 -0.03 9.46 1.20
C VAL A 119 -0.60 9.26 -0.20
N GLN A 120 -1.30 10.28 -0.68
CA GLN A 120 -1.79 10.37 -2.05
C GLN A 120 -1.11 11.58 -2.69
N ALA A 121 -0.52 11.40 -3.87
CA ALA A 121 0.14 12.47 -4.58
C ALA A 121 -0.29 12.45 -6.04
N VAL A 122 -0.81 13.57 -6.55
CA VAL A 122 -1.36 13.68 -7.91
C VAL A 122 -0.70 14.87 -8.61
N ARG A 123 -0.31 14.71 -9.88
CA ARG A 123 0.16 15.85 -10.67
C ARG A 123 -1.03 16.77 -10.98
N PRO A 124 -0.91 18.11 -10.83
CA PRO A 124 -2.02 19.03 -11.07
C PRO A 124 -2.72 18.83 -12.42
N GLY A 125 -1.97 18.65 -13.52
CA GLY A 125 -2.54 18.42 -14.85
C GLY A 125 -3.11 17.03 -15.11
N TYR A 126 -3.16 16.16 -14.10
CA TYR A 126 -3.78 14.83 -14.19
C TYR A 126 -5.15 14.76 -13.52
N SER A 127 -5.47 15.67 -12.57
CA SER A 127 -6.78 15.65 -11.90
C SER A 127 -7.95 15.79 -12.87
N ASP A 128 -7.70 16.47 -13.99
CA ASP A 128 -8.69 16.75 -15.03
C ASP A 128 -8.56 15.80 -16.23
N ASP A 129 -7.73 14.75 -16.14
CA ASP A 129 -7.57 13.77 -17.22
C ASP A 129 -8.89 12.96 -17.33
N PRO A 130 -9.61 13.05 -18.47
CA PRO A 130 -10.94 12.47 -18.61
C PRO A 130 -10.90 10.94 -18.75
N ARG A 131 -9.69 10.35 -18.84
CA ARG A 131 -9.56 8.89 -18.91
C ARG A 131 -9.84 8.29 -17.53
N PRO A 132 -10.78 7.36 -17.43
CA PRO A 132 -10.98 6.66 -16.18
C PRO A 132 -9.70 5.88 -15.82
N VAL A 133 -9.30 5.95 -14.56
CA VAL A 133 -8.28 5.06 -13.98
C VAL A 133 -8.92 3.67 -13.85
N VAL A 134 -9.17 3.03 -14.98
CA VAL A 134 -9.61 1.63 -15.00
C VAL A 134 -8.34 0.82 -14.98
N ALA A 135 -8.06 0.18 -13.86
CA ALA A 135 -7.34 -1.07 -13.93
C ALA A 135 -8.22 -2.01 -14.74
N ALA A 136 -8.07 -2.04 -16.07
CA ALA A 136 -8.77 -2.97 -16.95
C ALA A 136 -8.33 -4.43 -16.73
N HIS A 137 -7.72 -4.71 -15.57
CA HIS A 137 -7.27 -6.00 -15.11
C HIS A 137 -7.95 -6.26 -13.76
N GLY A 138 -9.16 -6.77 -13.87
CA GLY A 138 -9.89 -7.45 -12.80
C GLY A 138 -10.63 -8.62 -13.45
N ASN A 139 -10.75 -9.72 -12.73
CA ASN A 139 -11.71 -10.75 -13.08
C ASN A 139 -13.08 -10.09 -12.90
N ALA A 140 -13.68 -9.61 -13.99
CA ALA A 140 -14.85 -8.73 -14.00
C ALA A 140 -16.16 -9.45 -13.62
N GLU A 141 -16.09 -10.41 -12.71
CA GLU A 141 -17.28 -11.01 -12.14
C GLU A 141 -17.80 -10.10 -11.03
N PRO A 142 -19.08 -9.69 -11.08
CA PRO A 142 -19.70 -8.99 -9.98
C PRO A 142 -19.55 -9.80 -8.69
N LEU A 143 -18.98 -9.19 -7.64
CA LEU A 143 -19.08 -9.75 -6.30
C LEU A 143 -20.50 -9.47 -5.80
N ASP A 144 -21.37 -10.48 -5.87
CA ASP A 144 -22.71 -10.43 -5.27
C ASP A 144 -22.76 -11.22 -3.95
N ALA A 145 -23.89 -11.11 -3.25
CA ALA A 145 -24.07 -11.79 -1.97
C ALA A 145 -23.93 -13.32 -2.08
N ALA A 146 -24.29 -13.91 -3.23
CA ALA A 146 -24.17 -15.34 -3.45
C ALA A 146 -22.71 -15.77 -3.64
N ALA A 147 -21.91 -14.96 -4.35
CA ALA A 147 -20.47 -15.17 -4.51
C ALA A 147 -19.73 -15.10 -3.16
N ILE A 148 -20.11 -14.15 -2.29
CA ILE A 148 -19.53 -14.01 -0.94
C ILE A 148 -19.93 -15.20 -0.05
N THR A 149 -21.22 -15.55 -0.02
CA THR A 149 -21.72 -16.70 0.75
C THR A 149 -21.03 -18.00 0.31
N GLY A 150 -20.92 -18.21 -1.00
CA GLY A 150 -20.22 -19.39 -1.55
C GLY A 150 -18.72 -19.41 -1.25
N LEU A 151 -18.08 -18.24 -1.06
CA LEU A 151 -16.71 -18.17 -0.56
C LEU A 151 -16.64 -18.57 0.92
N ALA A 152 -17.54 -18.05 1.76
CA ALA A 152 -17.56 -18.34 3.19
C ALA A 152 -17.72 -19.85 3.49
N GLU A 153 -18.52 -20.57 2.70
CA GLU A 153 -18.69 -22.02 2.82
C GLU A 153 -17.44 -22.83 2.42
N ARG A 154 -16.56 -22.25 1.60
CA ARG A 154 -15.39 -22.93 1.02
C ARG A 154 -14.07 -22.52 1.66
N LEU A 155 -14.07 -21.40 2.37
CA LEU A 155 -12.91 -20.90 3.07
C LEU A 155 -12.71 -21.66 4.40
N PRO A 156 -11.46 -21.89 4.81
CA PRO A 156 -11.18 -22.33 6.17
C PRO A 156 -11.84 -21.38 7.18
N ALA A 157 -12.27 -21.89 8.33
CA ALA A 157 -12.97 -21.08 9.33
C ALA A 157 -12.22 -19.80 9.76
N GLY A 158 -10.88 -19.79 9.69
CA GLY A 158 -10.05 -18.61 9.98
C GLY A 158 -9.90 -17.61 8.84
N SER A 159 -10.42 -17.92 7.65
CA SER A 159 -10.38 -17.07 6.46
C SER A 159 -11.75 -16.49 6.12
N VAL A 160 -12.81 -16.95 6.79
CA VAL A 160 -14.14 -16.32 6.72
C VAL A 160 -14.08 -15.02 7.53
N PRO A 161 -14.33 -13.85 6.91
CA PRO A 161 -14.25 -12.57 7.61
C PRO A 161 -15.34 -12.47 8.69
N ASP A 162 -14.99 -11.93 9.85
CA ASP A 162 -15.96 -11.69 10.94
C ASP A 162 -17.03 -10.64 10.57
N VAL A 163 -16.73 -9.81 9.56
CA VAL A 163 -17.60 -8.75 9.06
C VAL A 163 -17.46 -8.65 7.54
N GLU A 164 -18.59 -8.73 6.84
CA GLU A 164 -18.68 -8.50 5.40
C GLU A 164 -19.20 -7.08 5.15
N ILE A 165 -18.45 -6.29 4.39
CA ILE A 165 -18.85 -4.93 3.99
C ILE A 165 -18.86 -4.88 2.46
N MET A 166 -20.05 -4.85 1.86
CA MET A 166 -20.23 -4.54 0.45
C MET A 166 -20.52 -3.05 0.32
N SER A 167 -19.53 -2.28 -0.11
CA SER A 167 -19.73 -0.87 -0.49
C SER A 167 -19.80 -0.78 -2.01
N ASN A 168 -20.92 -0.28 -2.53
CA ASN A 168 -20.93 0.26 -3.88
C ASN A 168 -20.11 1.56 -3.85
N LEU A 169 -19.11 1.66 -4.71
CA LEU A 169 -18.45 2.93 -5.00
C LEU A 169 -19.44 3.74 -5.83
N ASP A 170 -20.27 4.54 -5.15
CA ASP A 170 -21.04 5.62 -5.79
C ASP A 170 -20.12 6.78 -6.18
#